data_AF-A0A2G6T7X6-F1
#
_entry.id   AF-A0A2G6T7X6-F1
#
_cell.length_a   1.000
_cell.length_b   1.000
_cell.length_c   1.000
_cell.angle_alpha   90.00
_cell.angle_beta   90.00
_cell.angle_gamma   90.00
#
_symmetry.space_group_name_H-M   'P 1'
#
loop_
_entity.id
_entity.type
_entity.pdbx_description
1 polymer ?
#
loop_
_entity_poly.entity_id
_entity_poly.type
_entity_poly.pdbx_seq_one_letter_code
_entity_poly.pdbx_strand_id
1 'polypeptide(L)' 'MKNKIAFALCMGVITTGIISFSLIAINLGFTENFLKVWLKSWGMAYVLVIPAILIIGPRVQKVIDQNIQ' A
#
# COMPACT_ATOMS: atom_id res chain seq x y z
N MET A 1 -2.92 -5.76 -22.96
CA MET A 1 -2.53 -4.74 -21.97
C MET A 1 -3.59 -4.53 -20.89
N LYS A 2 -4.88 -4.36 -21.22
CA LYS A 2 -5.98 -4.19 -20.25
C LYS A 2 -6.03 -5.27 -19.15
N ASN A 3 -5.91 -6.56 -19.53
CA ASN A 3 -5.93 -7.66 -18.56
C ASN A 3 -4.73 -7.66 -17.59
N LYS A 4 -3.55 -7.19 -18.03
CA LYS A 4 -2.34 -7.12 -17.19
C LYS A 4 -2.45 -6.01 -16.14
N ILE A 5 -3.02 -4.86 -16.52
CA ILE A 5 -3.26 -3.74 -15.60
C ILE A 5 -4.32 -4.13 -14.57
N ALA A 6 -5.44 -4.72 -15.00
CA ALA A 6 -6.47 -5.20 -14.09
C ALA A 6 -5.93 -6.25 -13.11
N PHE A 7 -5.15 -7.22 -13.61
CA PHE A 7 -4.48 -8.21 -12.78
C PHE A 7 -3.54 -7.54 -11.75
N ALA A 8 -2.68 -6.62 -12.18
CA ALA A 8 -1.74 -5.93 -11.30
C ALA A 8 -2.45 -5.10 -10.22
N LEU A 9 -3.53 -4.39 -10.57
CA LEU A 9 -4.34 -3.63 -9.62
C LEU A 9 -5.02 -4.55 -8.60
N CYS A 10 -5.67 -5.63 -9.05
CA CYS A 10 -6.29 -6.61 -8.16
C CYS A 10 -5.26 -7.26 -7.22
N MET A 11 -4.11 -7.67 -7.77
CA MET A 11 -3.03 -8.24 -6.97
C MET A 11 -2.48 -7.25 -5.95
N GLY A 12 -2.31 -5.98 -6.31
CA GLY A 12 -1.88 -4.92 -5.40
C GLY A 12 -2.86 -4.71 -4.23
N VAL A 13 -4.16 -4.70 -4.52
CA VAL A 13 -5.21 -4.60 -3.49
C VAL A 13 -5.20 -5.82 -2.57
N ILE A 14 -5.14 -7.03 -3.13
CA ILE A 14 -5.14 -8.28 -2.37
C ILE A 14 -3.91 -8.39 -1.47
N THR A 15 -2.71 -8.18 -2.03
CA THR A 15 -1.45 -8.32 -1.30
C THR A 15 -1.33 -7.31 -0.15
N THR A 16 -1.62 -6.03 -0.41
CA THR A 16 -1.61 -4.99 0.64
C THR A 16 -2.71 -5.21 1.68
N GLY A 17 -3.88 -5.71 1.26
CA GLY A 17 -4.95 -6.12 2.15
C GLY A 17 -4.51 -7.21 3.11
N ILE A 18 -3.90 -8.29 2.60
CA ILE A 18 -3.42 -9.42 3.41
C ILE A 18 -2.31 -8.98 4.38
N ILE A 19 -1.34 -8.20 3.92
CA ILE A 19 -0.22 -7.72 4.75
C ILE A 19 -0.75 -6.83 5.87
N SER A 20 -1.56 -5.82 5.53
CA SER A 20 -2.14 -4.91 6.53
C SER A 20 -3.05 -5.62 7.51
N PHE A 21 -3.85 -6.58 7.04
CA PHE A 21 -4.72 -7.41 7.88
C PHE A 21 -3.90 -8.21 8.88
N SER A 22 -2.88 -8.92 8.40
CA SER A 22 -2.00 -9.73 9.25
C SER A 22 -1.28 -8.88 10.29
N LEU A 23 -0.74 -7.72 9.89
CA LEU A 23 -0.07 -6.81 10.82
C LEU A 23 -1.01 -6.30 11.90
N ILE A 24 -2.20 -5.82 11.54
CA ILE A 24 -3.16 -5.32 12.53
C ILE A 24 -3.67 -6.47 13.39
N ALA A 25 -3.86 -7.67 12.84
CA ALA A 25 -4.31 -8.85 13.60
C ALA A 25 -3.28 -9.27 14.64
N ILE A 26 -1.99 -9.27 14.29
CA ILE A 26 -0.91 -9.63 15.21
C ILE A 26 -0.71 -8.55 16.29
N ASN A 27 -0.81 -7.27 15.93
CA ASN A 27 -0.49 -6.17 16.86
C ASN A 27 -1.65 -5.77 17.76
N LEU A 28 -2.89 -5.77 17.25
CA LEU A 28 -4.07 -5.35 18.01
C LEU A 28 -4.97 -6.52 18.45
N GLY A 29 -4.76 -7.72 17.87
CA GLY A 29 -5.67 -8.85 18.08
C GLY A 29 -7.02 -8.67 17.39
N PHE A 30 -7.84 -9.71 17.45
CA PHE A 30 -9.21 -9.71 16.92
C PHE A 30 -10.18 -9.14 17.97
N THR A 31 -10.36 -7.82 17.95
CA THR A 31 -11.38 -7.11 18.74
C THR A 31 -12.68 -6.92 17.95
N GLU A 32 -13.78 -6.58 18.61
CA GLU A 32 -15.06 -6.31 17.93
C GLU A 32 -14.96 -5.21 16.86
N ASN A 33 -14.04 -4.27 17.04
CA ASN A 33 -13.78 -3.18 16.11
C ASN A 33 -12.68 -3.49 15.08
N PHE A 34 -12.11 -4.70 15.09
CA PHE A 34 -10.95 -5.05 14.29
C PHE A 34 -11.13 -4.76 12.79
N LEU A 35 -12.23 -5.24 12.19
CA LEU A 35 -12.48 -5.01 10.77
C LEU A 35 -12.63 -3.52 10.43
N LYS A 36 -13.24 -2.75 11.33
CA LYS A 36 -13.42 -1.29 11.16
C LYS A 36 -12.08 -0.57 11.24
N VAL A 37 -11.23 -0.94 12.19
CA VAL A 37 -9.88 -0.39 12.34
C VAL A 37 -9.02 -0.77 11.14
N TRP A 38 -9.04 -2.04 10.74
CA TRP A 38 -8.30 -2.53 9.58
C TRP A 38 -8.69 -1.81 8.30
N LEU A 39 -9.99 -1.77 7.96
CA LEU A 39 -10.46 -1.16 6.72
C LEU A 39 -10.16 0.35 6.68
N LYS A 40 -10.34 1.04 7.81
CA LYS A 40 -10.02 2.47 7.96
C LYS A 40 -8.53 2.73 7.77
N SER A 41 -7.68 1.99 8.48
CA SER A 41 -6.22 2.15 8.42
C SER A 41 -5.66 1.80 7.04
N TRP A 42 -6.12 0.68 6.46
CA TRP A 42 -5.71 0.27 5.12
C TRP A 42 -6.14 1.27 4.04
N GLY A 43 -7.39 1.75 4.09
CA GLY A 43 -7.90 2.76 3.16
C GLY A 43 -7.16 4.10 3.30
N MET A 44 -6.92 4.57 4.52
CA MET A 44 -6.13 5.78 4.77
C MET A 44 -4.70 5.65 4.25
N ALA A 45 -4.05 4.51 4.49
CA ALA A 45 -2.70 4.25 3.98
C ALA A 45 -2.66 4.30 2.44
N TYR A 46 -3.67 3.74 1.75
CA TYR A 46 -3.75 3.79 0.30
C TYR A 46 -3.86 5.23 -0.23
N VAL A 47 -4.70 6.05 0.40
CA VAL A 47 -4.85 7.47 0.05
C VAL A 47 -3.56 8.26 0.29
N LEU A 48 -2.78 7.90 1.31
CA LEU A 48 -1.49 8.54 1.60
C LEU A 48 -0.37 8.08 0.66
N VAL A 49 -0.36 6.81 0.25
CA VAL A 49 0.73 6.27 -0.57
C VAL A 49 0.73 6.84 -1.99
N ILE A 50 -0.45 7.13 -2.56
CA ILE A 50 -0.57 7.71 -3.91
C ILE A 50 0.16 9.06 -4.03
N PRO A 51 -0.18 10.10 -3.22
CA PRO A 51 0.53 11.38 -3.28
C PRO A 51 2.00 11.23 -2.87
N ALA A 52 2.33 10.34 -1.93
CA ALA A 52 3.72 10.06 -1.57
C ALA A 52 4.52 9.55 -2.78
N ILE A 53 4.00 8.57 -3.54
CA ILE A 53 4.66 8.06 -4.75
C ILE A 53 4.78 9.15 -5.81
N LEU A 54 3.73 9.95 -6.04
CA LEU A 54 3.75 11.02 -7.05
C LEU A 54 4.74 12.15 -6.72
N ILE A 55 4.93 12.47 -5.45
CA ILE A 55 5.77 13.59 -5.00
C ILE A 55 7.20 13.14 -4.67
N ILE A 56 7.34 12.02 -3.97
CA ILE A 56 8.62 11.48 -3.48
C ILE A 56 9.27 10.59 -4.53
N GLY A 57 8.48 9.81 -5.28
CA GLY A 57 8.99 8.88 -6.30
C GLY A 57 9.96 9.52 -7.31
N PRO A 58 9.60 10.65 -7.95
CA PRO A 58 10.51 11.32 -8.88
C PRO A 58 11.78 11.84 -8.22
N ARG A 59 11.72 12.25 -6.95
CA ARG A 59 12.90 12.73 -6.21
C ARG A 59 13.86 11.59 -5.89
N VAL A 60 13.32 10.47 -5.40
CA VAL A 60 14.10 9.27 -5.11
C VAL A 60 14.73 8.73 -6.39
N GLN A 61 13.99 8.70 -7.49
CA GLN A 61 14.51 8.25 -8.78
C GLN A 61 15.68 9.13 -9.26
N LYS A 62 15.56 10.46 -9.16
CA LYS A 62 16.67 11.37 -9.47
C LYS A 62 17.92 11.11 -8.63
N VAL A 63 17.77 10.85 -7.33
CA VAL A 63 18.90 10.56 -6.44
C VAL A 63 19.54 9.22 -6.80
N ILE A 64 18.75 8.19 -7.07
CA ILE A 64 19.26 6.87 -7.46
C ILE A 64 20.02 6.97 -8.79
N ASP A 65 19.43 7.62 -9.79
CA ASP A 65 20.04 7.76 -11.12
C ASP A 65 21.36 8.57 -11.05
N GLN A 66 21.46 9.55 -10.14
CA GLN A 66 22.69 10.32 -9.89
C GLN A 66 23.82 9.51 -9.25
N ASN A 67 23.52 8.48 -8.45
CA ASN A 67 24.52 7.67 -7.76
C ASN A 67 24.96 6.42 -8.57
N ILE A 68 24.31 6.15 -9.70
CA ILE A 68 24.62 5.02 -10.59
C ILE A 68 25.42 5.47 -11.82
N GLN A 69 25.60 6.78 -12.02
CA GLN A 69 26.57 7.36 -12.97
C GLN A 69 27.96 7.47 -12.33
#